data_AF-A0A3D2J9I1-F1
#
_entry.id   AF-A0A3D2J9I1-F1
#
_cell.length_a   1.000
_cell.length_b   1.000
_cell.length_c   1.000
_cell.angle_alpha   90.00
_cell.angle_beta   90.00
_cell.angle_gamma   90.00
#
_symmetry.space_group_name_H-M   'P 1'
#
loop_
_entity.id
_entity.type
_entity.pdbx_description
1 polymer ?
#
loop_
_entity_poly.entity_id
_entity_poly.type
_entity_poly.pdbx_seq_one_letter_code
_entity_poly.pdbx_strand_id
1 'polypeptide(L)' 'LLAKFIDANAELSVQVHPEDTYAAQHEHGKLGKTEFWYILATEPGAKIVYGFKRDTNRDEVQHAIEHVEL' A
#
# COMPACT_ATOMS: atom_id res chain seq x y z
N LEU A 1 -4.07 17.85 0.30
CA LEU A 1 -2.85 17.29 -0.31
C LEU A 1 -1.74 17.24 0.74
N LEU A 2 -1.01 16.13 0.82
CA LEU A 2 0.14 15.96 1.71
C LEU A 2 1.32 15.48 0.87
N ALA A 3 2.42 16.24 0.87
CA ALA A 3 3.66 15.86 0.19
C ALA A 3 4.70 15.45 1.23
N LYS A 4 5.47 14.40 0.94
CA LYS A 4 6.52 13.88 1.82
C LYS A 4 7.74 13.49 0.99
N PHE A 5 8.92 13.75 1.54
CA PHE A 5 10.12 13.02 1.14
C PHE A 5 10.16 11.72 1.96
N ILE A 6 10.32 10.59 1.29
CA ILE A 6 10.39 9.28 1.90
C ILE A 6 11.73 8.67 1.50
N ASP A 7 12.51 8.26 2.50
CA ASP A 7 13.75 7.52 2.33
C ASP A 7 13.53 6.08 2.79
N ALA A 8 13.35 5.16 1.84
CA ALA A 8 13.00 3.77 2.07
C ALA A 8 14.25 2.90 2.33
N ASN A 9 15.00 3.22 3.40
CA ASN A 9 16.22 2.52 3.81
C ASN A 9 16.01 1.05 4.24
N ALA A 10 14.76 0.60 4.35
CA ALA A 10 14.37 -0.76 4.66
C ALA A 10 13.04 -1.08 3.96
N GLU A 11 12.67 -2.35 3.94
CA GLU A 11 11.35 -2.77 3.45
C GLU A 11 10.24 -2.10 4.27
N LEU A 12 9.36 -1.39 3.57
CA LEU A 12 8.16 -0.80 4.17
C LEU A 12 7.05 -1.85 4.22
N SER A 13 6.09 -1.67 5.12
CA SER A 13 4.89 -2.51 5.19
C SER A 13 4.15 -2.57 3.85
N VAL A 14 3.57 -3.71 3.52
CA VAL A 14 2.55 -3.82 2.46
C VAL A 14 1.29 -3.09 2.92
N GLN A 15 0.75 -2.21 2.08
CA GLN A 15 -0.37 -1.33 2.44
C GLN A 15 -1.44 -1.29 1.35
N VAL A 16 -2.67 -1.04 1.77
CA VAL A 16 -3.78 -0.61 0.93
C VAL A 16 -4.40 0.64 1.54
N HIS A 17 -4.90 1.54 0.70
CA HIS A 17 -5.54 2.77 1.14
C HIS A 17 -7.01 2.80 0.72
N PRO A 18 -7.91 3.27 1.60
CA PRO A 18 -9.32 3.36 1.29
C PRO A 18 -9.61 4.49 0.30
N GLU A 19 -10.68 4.31 -0.46
CA GLU A 19 -11.37 5.41 -1.15
C GLU A 19 -12.16 6.28 -0.15
N ASP A 20 -12.61 7.46 -0.61
CA ASP A 20 -13.27 8.46 0.24
C ASP A 20 -14.53 7.93 0.93
N THR A 21 -15.34 7.13 0.23
CA THR A 21 -16.58 6.52 0.76
C THR A 21 -16.30 5.62 1.95
N TYR A 22 -15.31 4.72 1.84
CA TYR A 22 -14.93 3.81 2.91
C TYR A 22 -14.29 4.56 4.08
N ALA A 23 -13.39 5.51 3.80
CA ALA A 23 -12.75 6.33 4.83
C ALA A 23 -13.77 7.18 5.59
N ALA A 24 -14.75 7.78 4.92
CA ALA A 24 -15.78 8.58 5.58
C ALA A 24 -16.60 7.75 6.59
N GLN A 25 -16.89 6.50 6.25
CA GLN A 25 -17.67 5.58 7.09
C GLN A 25 -16.87 5.00 8.26
N HIS A 26 -15.61 4.64 8.02
CA HIS A 26 -14.82 3.84 8.97
C HIS A 26 -13.73 4.62 9.70
N GLU A 27 -13.35 5.81 9.21
CA GLU A 27 -12.19 6.59 9.68
C GLU A 27 -12.60 7.99 10.20
N HIS A 28 -13.79 8.10 10.81
CA HIS A 28 -14.29 9.35 11.42
C HIS A 28 -14.42 10.53 10.44
N GLY A 29 -14.94 10.29 9.23
CA GLY A 29 -15.14 11.33 8.24
C GLY A 29 -13.85 11.81 7.55
N LYS A 30 -12.74 11.06 7.68
CA LYS A 30 -11.52 11.34 6.91
C LYS A 30 -11.72 11.06 5.41
N LEU A 31 -10.90 11.73 4.61
CA LEU A 31 -10.78 11.44 3.18
C LEU A 31 -9.99 10.14 2.96
N GLY A 32 -10.24 9.51 1.81
CA GLY A 32 -9.43 8.43 1.28
C GLY A 32 -8.02 8.92 0.97
N LYS A 33 -7.15 7.97 0.61
CA LYS A 33 -5.72 8.23 0.46
C LYS A 33 -5.19 7.72 -0.88
N THR A 34 -5.60 8.41 -1.95
CA THR A 34 -4.96 8.28 -3.27
C THR A 34 -3.58 8.95 -3.21
N GLU A 35 -2.55 8.22 -3.63
CA GLU A 35 -1.17 8.69 -3.63
C GLU A 35 -0.52 8.49 -5.00
N PHE A 36 0.63 9.14 -5.21
CA PHE A 36 1.54 8.85 -6.31
C PHE A 36 2.97 8.93 -5.77
N TRP A 37 3.89 8.25 -6.44
CA TRP A 37 5.31 8.29 -6.10
C TRP A 37 6.11 8.90 -7.24
N TYR A 38 6.98 9.84 -6.90
CA TYR A 38 8.01 10.33 -7.80
C TYR A 38 9.36 9.84 -7.29
N ILE A 39 10.01 8.99 -8.08
CA ILE A 39 11.26 8.34 -7.68
C ILE A 39 12.43 9.26 -7.97
N LEU A 40 13.03 9.81 -6.90
CA LEU A 40 14.16 10.75 -7.00
C LEU A 40 15.51 10.04 -7.22
N ALA A 41 15.72 8.92 -6.53
CA ALA A 41 16.94 8.12 -6.60
C ALA A 41 16.66 6.68 -6.14
N THR A 42 17.45 5.73 -6.63
CA THR A 42 17.37 4.31 -6.26
C THR A 42 18.73 3.63 -6.40
N GLU A 43 18.97 2.60 -5.59
CA GLU A 43 20.06 1.65 -5.82
C GLU A 43 19.73 0.65 -6.95
N PRO A 44 20.73 0.06 -7.63
CA PRO A 44 20.48 -0.98 -8.62
C PRO A 44 19.68 -2.15 -8.05
N GLY A 45 18.58 -2.50 -8.72
CA GLY A 45 17.71 -3.59 -8.29
C GLY A 45 16.66 -3.21 -7.23
N ALA A 46 16.50 -1.92 -6.90
CA ALA A 46 15.39 -1.44 -6.10
C ALA A 46 14.03 -1.86 -6.68
N LYS A 47 13.05 -2.13 -5.82
CA LYS A 47 11.74 -2.67 -6.19
C LYS A 47 10.62 -1.90 -5.51
N ILE A 48 9.46 -1.88 -6.18
CA ILE A 48 8.18 -1.46 -5.62
C ILE A 48 7.23 -2.64 -5.72
N VAL A 49 6.48 -2.90 -4.66
CA VAL A 49 5.37 -3.86 -4.66
C VAL A 49 4.10 -3.10 -5.03
N TYR A 50 3.48 -3.44 -6.17
CA TYR A 50 2.26 -2.80 -6.65
C TYR A 50 1.31 -3.82 -7.27
N GLY A 51 0.10 -3.90 -6.71
CA GLY A 51 -0.95 -4.81 -7.17
C GLY A 51 -0.62 -6.29 -6.96
N PHE A 52 -1.52 -7.15 -7.44
CA PHE A 52 -1.34 -8.60 -7.42
C PHE A 52 -0.73 -9.07 -8.75
N LYS A 53 0.17 -10.07 -8.69
CA LYS A 53 0.80 -10.66 -9.88
C LYS A 53 -0.16 -11.48 -10.74
N ARG A 54 -1.24 -11.97 -10.14
CA ARG A 54 -2.31 -12.74 -10.77
C ARG A 54 -3.64 -12.26 -10.20
N ASP A 55 -4.72 -12.53 -10.90
CA ASP A 55 -6.06 -12.35 -10.33
C ASP A 55 -6.18 -13.16 -9.04
N THR A 56 -6.81 -12.54 -8.05
CA THR A 56 -7.03 -13.10 -6.71
C THR A 56 -8.40 -12.68 -6.22
N ASN A 57 -8.80 -13.25 -5.08
CA ASN A 57 -10.06 -12.93 -4.42
C ASN A 57 -9.81 -12.67 -2.92
N ARG A 58 -10.85 -12.18 -2.25
CA ARG A 58 -10.80 -11.81 -0.83
C ARG A 58 -10.32 -12.95 0.07
N ASP A 59 -10.81 -14.17 -0.16
CA ASP A 59 -10.53 -15.31 0.71
C ASP A 59 -9.09 -15.79 0.56
N GLU A 60 -8.56 -15.79 -0.66
CA GLU A 60 -7.14 -16.07 -0.92
C GLU A 60 -6.22 -15.06 -0.24
N VAL A 61 -6.54 -13.76 -0.34
CA VAL A 61 -5.75 -12.70 0.29
C VAL A 61 -5.81 -12.81 1.82
N GLN A 62 -7.00 -13.06 2.38
CA GLN A 62 -7.18 -13.26 3.81
C GLN A 62 -6.36 -14.47 4.31
N HIS A 63 -6.48 -15.62 3.65
CA HIS A 63 -5.72 -16.81 4.02
C HIS A 63 -4.20 -16.56 3.96
N ALA A 64 -3.72 -15.86 2.93
CA ALA A 64 -2.30 -15.53 2.79
C ALA A 64 -1.79 -14.61 3.90
N ILE A 65 -2.59 -13.66 4.37
CA ILE A 65 -2.24 -12.77 5.49
C ILE A 65 -2.23 -13.54 6.82
N GLU A 66 -3.23 -14.38 7.06
CA GLU A 66 -3.36 -15.15 8.31
C GLU A 66 -2.25 -16.21 8.48
N HIS A 67 -1.70 -16.71 7.37
CA HIS A 67 -0.68 -17.75 7.35
C HIS A 67 0.66 -17.25 6.79
N VAL A 68 0.94 -15.95 6.93
CA VAL A 68 2.21 -15.40 6.47
C VAL A 68 3.37 -15.98 7.30
N GLU A 69 4.35 -16.57 6.64
CA GLU A 69 5.64 -16.92 7.23
C GLU A 69 6.63 -15.78 6.90
N LEU A 70 7.15 -15.12 7.93
CA LEU A 70 8.11 -14.00 7.82
C LEU A 70 9.56 -14.51 7.93
#